data_AF-K1KZB4-F1
#
_entry.id   AF-K1KZB4-F1
#
_cell.length_a   1.000
_cell.length_b   1.000
_cell.length_c   1.000
_cell.angle_alpha   90.00
_cell.angle_beta   90.00
_cell.angle_gamma   90.00
#
_symmetry.space_group_name_H-M   'P 1'
#
loop_
_entity.id
_entity.type
_entity.pdbx_description
1 polymer ?
#
loop_
_entity_poly.entity_id
_entity_poly.type
_entity_poly.pdbx_seq_one_letter_code
_entity_poly.pdbx_strand_id
1 'polypeptide(L)'
;MNKTRKLTYSAIIAALTTILSSFVYIPLGFAKIFPIQHFANVVSAVLLGPWYAVLQAFLTSTLRNLMGTGSIFAYPGSMIGAFLAAFLFAKTKKLAFAAVGEVIGTGLLGAMATYPIAILFLGQEAALFGFVPAFMMSSFAGALLGYGLLKIMVRNRAFGGMLYQNAG
;
A
#
# COMPACT_ATOMS: atom_id res chain seq x y z
N MET A 1 18.68 -7.78 -5.47
CA MET A 1 19.26 -6.50 -4.99
C MET A 1 19.89 -6.67 -3.61
N ASN A 2 20.98 -5.96 -3.31
CA ASN A 2 21.56 -5.97 -1.96
C ASN A 2 20.67 -5.22 -0.94
N LYS A 3 20.90 -5.46 0.36
CA LYS A 3 20.09 -4.92 1.45
C LYS A 3 20.10 -3.39 1.48
N THR A 4 21.26 -2.76 1.26
CA THR A 4 21.42 -1.30 1.24
C THR A 4 20.54 -0.67 0.17
N ARG A 5 20.58 -1.18 -1.08
CA ARG A 5 19.73 -0.65 -2.15
C ARG A 5 18.25 -0.84 -1.85
N LYS A 6 17.82 -1.99 -1.33
CA LYS A 6 16.42 -2.21 -0.94
C LYS A 6 15.95 -1.21 0.13
N LEU A 7 16.80 -0.94 1.12
CA LEU A 7 16.53 0.07 2.15
C LEU A 7 16.43 1.48 1.55
N THR A 8 17.37 1.86 0.69
CA THR A 8 17.38 3.16 0.00
C THR A 8 16.11 3.35 -0.83
N TYR A 9 15.70 2.37 -1.64
CA TYR A 9 14.46 2.49 -2.41
C TYR A 9 13.22 2.51 -1.52
N SER A 10 13.20 1.76 -0.41
CA SER A 10 12.10 1.83 0.55
C SER A 10 11.95 3.25 1.11
N ALA A 11 13.06 3.90 1.46
CA ALA A 11 13.08 5.26 1.96
C ALA A 11 12.65 6.28 0.89
N ILE A 12 13.16 6.16 -0.35
CA ILE A 12 12.78 7.04 -1.47
C ILE A 12 11.28 6.91 -1.76
N ILE A 13 10.77 5.68 -1.90
CA ILE A 13 9.35 5.45 -2.14
C ILE A 13 8.53 5.99 -0.97
N ALA A 14 8.95 5.76 0.28
CA ALA A 14 8.23 6.27 1.44
C ALA A 14 8.15 7.81 1.45
N ALA A 15 9.25 8.50 1.15
CA ALA A 15 9.31 9.96 1.08
C ALA A 15 8.41 10.50 -0.04
N LEU A 16 8.53 9.97 -1.25
CA LEU A 16 7.70 10.37 -2.39
C LEU A 16 6.22 10.12 -2.11
N THR A 17 5.89 8.96 -1.57
CA THR A 17 4.50 8.59 -1.22
C THR A 17 3.94 9.54 -0.17
N THR A 18 4.72 9.92 0.84
CA THR A 18 4.29 10.87 1.88
C THR A 18 3.94 12.23 1.30
N ILE A 19 4.83 12.77 0.45
CA ILE A 19 4.64 14.08 -0.18
C ILE A 19 3.42 14.02 -1.11
N LEU A 20 3.38 13.05 -2.03
CA LEU A 20 2.34 12.94 -3.04
C LEU A 20 0.96 12.62 -2.43
N SER A 21 0.90 11.82 -1.37
CA SER A 21 -0.37 11.56 -0.65
C SER A 21 -0.93 12.80 0.02
N SER A 22 -0.11 13.81 0.29
CA SER A 22 -0.59 15.08 0.87
C SER A 22 -1.28 15.98 -0.16
N PHE A 23 -0.98 15.81 -1.46
CA PHE A 23 -1.57 16.57 -2.56
C PHE A 23 -2.72 15.84 -3.26
N VAL A 24 -2.61 14.51 -3.37
CA VAL A 24 -3.58 13.68 -4.09
C VAL A 24 -4.39 12.87 -3.08
N TYR A 25 -5.51 13.44 -2.65
CA TYR A 25 -6.52 12.73 -1.89
C TYR A 25 -7.92 12.97 -2.47
N ILE A 26 -8.74 11.93 -2.43
CA ILE A 26 -10.14 12.02 -2.84
C ILE A 26 -10.98 12.10 -1.55
N PRO A 27 -11.68 13.20 -1.27
CA PRO A 27 -12.59 13.25 -0.15
C PRO A 27 -13.81 12.36 -0.43
N LEU A 28 -14.03 11.33 0.40
CA LEU A 28 -15.27 10.53 0.41
C LEU A 28 -15.91 10.60 1.80
N GLY A 29 -16.93 11.45 1.92
CA GLY A 29 -17.60 11.72 3.19
C GLY A 29 -16.62 12.22 4.25
N PHE A 30 -16.55 11.53 5.38
CA PHE A 30 -15.63 11.86 6.49
C PHE A 30 -14.20 11.32 6.30
N ALA A 31 -13.93 10.53 5.25
CA ALA A 31 -12.65 9.90 5.01
C ALA A 31 -11.92 10.51 3.81
N LYS A 32 -10.61 10.74 3.95
CA LYS A 32 -9.72 11.07 2.84
C LYS A 32 -9.11 9.79 2.27
N ILE A 33 -9.25 9.59 0.96
CA ILE A 33 -8.72 8.43 0.24
C ILE A 33 -7.38 8.77 -0.39
N PHE A 34 -6.39 7.89 -0.20
CA PHE A 34 -5.01 8.12 -0.59
C PHE A 34 -4.54 7.03 -1.57
N PRO A 35 -4.94 7.11 -2.85
CA PRO A 35 -4.63 6.07 -3.84
C PRO A 35 -3.12 5.91 -4.07
N ILE A 36 -2.34 6.97 -3.81
CA ILE A 36 -0.88 6.98 -3.93
C ILE A 36 -0.22 5.96 -2.97
N GLN A 37 -0.77 5.76 -1.78
CA GLN A 37 -0.21 4.82 -0.82
C GLN A 37 -0.37 3.36 -1.27
N HIS A 38 -1.55 3.00 -1.77
CA HIS A 38 -1.81 1.65 -2.29
C HIS A 38 -1.04 1.38 -3.59
N PHE A 39 -0.90 2.41 -4.43
CA PHE A 39 0.01 2.37 -5.59
C PHE A 39 1.44 2.04 -5.15
N ALA A 40 1.96 2.76 -4.15
CA ALA A 40 3.31 2.55 -3.63
C ALA A 40 3.48 1.17 -3.00
N ASN A 41 2.47 0.67 -2.27
CA ASN A 41 2.47 -0.68 -1.70
C ASN A 41 2.63 -1.74 -2.79
N VAL A 42 1.87 -1.66 -3.90
CA VAL A 42 1.96 -2.62 -5.00
C VAL A 42 3.33 -2.55 -5.70
N VAL A 43 3.85 -1.34 -5.92
CA VAL A 43 5.18 -1.13 -6.50
C VAL A 43 6.29 -1.69 -5.61
N SER A 44 6.26 -1.37 -4.30
CA SER A 44 7.20 -1.87 -3.30
C SER A 44 7.11 -3.38 -3.12
N ALA A 45 5.90 -3.94 -3.15
CA ALA A 45 5.65 -5.37 -3.06
C ALA A 45 6.38 -6.14 -4.17
N VAL A 46 6.29 -5.63 -5.39
CA VAL A 46 6.89 -6.27 -6.57
C VAL A 46 8.40 -6.02 -6.65
N LEU A 47 8.86 -4.81 -6.31
CA LEU A 47 10.27 -4.43 -6.45
C LEU A 47 11.15 -4.89 -5.28
N LEU A 48 10.63 -4.82 -4.05
CA LEU A 48 11.42 -4.91 -2.82
C LEU A 48 11.15 -6.19 -2.02
N GLY A 49 9.96 -6.76 -2.18
CA GLY A 49 9.49 -7.95 -1.46
C GLY A 49 8.84 -7.63 -0.10
N PRO A 50 8.39 -8.65 0.64
CA PRO A 50 7.46 -8.47 1.77
C PRO A 50 7.94 -7.54 2.87
N TRP A 51 9.15 -7.74 3.39
CA TRP A 51 9.63 -6.96 4.53
C TRP A 51 9.90 -5.49 4.21
N TYR A 52 10.44 -5.23 3.02
CA TYR A 52 10.72 -3.86 2.60
C TYR A 52 9.44 -3.13 2.16
N ALA A 53 8.45 -3.84 1.60
CA ALA A 53 7.14 -3.28 1.32
C ALA A 53 6.40 -2.88 2.60
N VAL A 54 6.41 -3.74 3.63
CA VAL A 54 5.84 -3.42 4.96
C VAL A 54 6.60 -2.26 5.60
N LEU A 55 7.93 -2.25 5.55
CA LEU A 55 8.73 -1.15 6.06
C LEU A 55 8.39 0.18 5.38
N GLN A 56 8.27 0.18 4.04
CA GLN A 56 7.85 1.36 3.30
C GLN A 56 6.46 1.83 3.72
N ALA A 57 5.48 0.93 3.81
CA ALA A 57 4.11 1.25 4.25
C ALA A 57 4.08 1.85 5.67
N PHE A 58 4.89 1.30 6.57
CA PHE A 58 5.05 1.79 7.94
C PHE A 58 5.68 3.18 7.98
N LEU A 59 6.77 3.41 7.24
CA LEU A 59 7.45 4.70 7.16
C LEU A 59 6.51 5.78 6.59
N THR A 60 5.82 5.50 5.48
CA THR A 60 4.84 6.42 4.90
C THR A 60 3.73 6.76 5.89
N SER A 61 3.13 5.75 6.53
CA SER A 61 2.04 5.98 7.49
C SER A 61 2.52 6.83 8.68
N THR A 62 3.75 6.60 9.15
CA THR A 62 4.37 7.36 10.24
C THR A 62 4.62 8.80 9.86
N LEU A 63 5.29 9.04 8.73
CA LEU A 63 5.59 10.40 8.28
C LEU A 63 4.31 11.20 8.05
N ARG A 64 3.30 10.60 7.42
CA ARG A 64 2.01 11.25 7.19
C ARG A 64 1.28 11.60 8.49
N ASN A 65 1.33 10.72 9.50
CA ASN A 65 0.73 11.01 10.80
C ASN A 65 1.46 12.12 11.55
N LEU A 66 2.80 12.13 11.53
CA LEU A 66 3.61 13.21 12.11
C LEU A 66 3.36 14.55 11.43
N MET A 67 3.09 14.54 10.12
CA MET A 67 2.76 15.75 9.33
C MET A 67 1.28 16.14 9.42
N GLY A 68 0.44 15.41 10.15
CA GLY A 68 -1.00 15.68 10.26
C GLY A 68 -1.82 15.42 9.00
N THR A 69 -1.24 14.78 7.97
CA THR A 69 -1.93 14.44 6.69
C THR A 69 -2.40 12.99 6.65
N GLY A 70 -2.04 12.19 7.65
CA GLY A 70 -2.41 10.79 7.80
C GLY A 70 -3.53 10.56 8.82
N SER A 71 -3.78 9.28 9.08
CA SER A 71 -4.62 8.82 10.19
C SER A 71 -4.01 7.57 10.80
N ILE A 72 -4.19 7.37 12.11
CA ILE A 72 -3.77 6.15 12.81
C ILE A 72 -4.43 4.89 12.20
N PHE A 73 -5.61 5.05 11.61
CA PHE A 73 -6.35 3.97 10.94
C PHE A 73 -5.67 3.46 9.67
N ALA A 74 -4.71 4.20 9.11
CA ALA A 74 -4.00 3.82 7.90
C ALA A 74 -2.90 2.74 8.12
N TYR A 75 -2.43 2.55 9.37
CA TYR A 75 -1.36 1.59 9.66
C TYR A 75 -1.75 0.14 9.37
N PRO A 76 -2.83 -0.43 9.97
CA PRO A 76 -3.14 -1.85 9.79
C PRO A 76 -3.45 -2.14 8.32
N GLY A 77 -4.28 -1.28 7.71
CA GLY A 77 -4.60 -1.29 6.28
C GLY A 77 -3.37 -1.41 5.40
N SER A 78 -2.50 -0.41 5.45
CA SER A 78 -1.37 -0.33 4.52
C SER A 78 -0.32 -1.41 4.75
N MET A 79 -0.05 -1.79 6.01
CA MET A 79 0.97 -2.80 6.30
C MET A 79 0.50 -4.19 5.89
N ILE A 80 -0.77 -4.53 6.17
CA ILE A 80 -1.36 -5.82 5.77
C ILE A 80 -1.52 -5.89 4.25
N GLY A 81 -1.96 -4.81 3.61
CA GLY A 81 -2.02 -4.67 2.14
C GLY A 81 -0.66 -4.92 1.48
N ALA A 82 0.35 -4.16 1.89
CA ALA A 82 1.71 -4.28 1.34
C ALA A 82 2.29 -5.68 1.55
N PHE A 83 2.08 -6.28 2.72
CA PHE A 83 2.50 -7.64 3.00
C PHE A 83 1.82 -8.66 2.08
N LEU A 84 0.49 -8.60 1.98
CA LEU A 84 -0.28 -9.57 1.19
C LEU A 84 0.00 -9.42 -0.31
N ALA A 85 0.12 -8.19 -0.81
CA ALA A 85 0.55 -7.89 -2.17
C ALA A 85 1.92 -8.52 -2.48
N ALA A 86 2.89 -8.32 -1.58
CA ALA A 86 4.24 -8.86 -1.76
C ALA A 86 4.28 -10.37 -1.64
N PHE A 87 3.53 -10.95 -0.70
CA PHE A 87 3.47 -12.40 -0.48
C PHE A 87 2.83 -13.12 -1.67
N LEU A 88 1.69 -12.63 -2.16
CA LEU A 88 1.02 -13.23 -3.32
C LEU A 88 1.86 -13.07 -4.59
N PHE A 89 2.53 -11.92 -4.78
CA PHE A 89 3.50 -11.78 -5.87
C PHE A 89 4.70 -12.71 -5.71
N ALA A 90 5.24 -12.86 -4.50
CA ALA A 90 6.37 -13.73 -4.23
C ALA A 90 6.07 -15.19 -4.59
N LYS A 91 4.86 -15.67 -4.29
CA LYS A 91 4.41 -17.03 -4.61
C LYS A 91 4.04 -17.23 -6.07
N THR A 92 3.32 -16.29 -6.68
CA THR A 92 2.75 -16.48 -8.02
C THR A 92 3.59 -15.90 -9.15
N LYS A 93 4.50 -14.97 -8.83
CA LYS A 93 5.25 -14.12 -9.76
C LYS A 93 4.38 -13.36 -10.78
N LYS A 94 3.08 -13.20 -10.49
CA LYS A 94 2.12 -12.53 -11.37
C LYS A 94 1.75 -11.17 -10.81
N LEU A 95 1.95 -10.10 -11.59
CA LEU A 95 1.63 -8.72 -11.17
C LEU A 95 0.17 -8.54 -10.72
N ALA A 96 -0.77 -9.26 -11.35
CA ALA A 96 -2.18 -9.19 -11.00
C ALA A 96 -2.43 -9.64 -9.55
N PHE A 97 -1.68 -10.62 -9.05
CA PHE A 97 -1.80 -11.11 -7.68
C PHE A 97 -1.22 -10.12 -6.66
N ALA A 98 -0.27 -9.26 -7.05
CA ALA A 98 0.16 -8.15 -6.20
C ALA A 98 -0.99 -7.16 -6.00
N ALA A 99 -1.67 -6.78 -7.08
CA ALA A 99 -2.81 -5.86 -7.02
C ALA A 99 -3.99 -6.45 -6.22
N VAL A 100 -4.33 -7.72 -6.47
CA VAL A 100 -5.36 -8.43 -5.70
C VAL A 100 -4.99 -8.51 -4.21
N GLY A 101 -3.72 -8.78 -3.90
CA GLY A 101 -3.23 -8.81 -2.52
C GLY A 101 -3.36 -7.46 -1.81
N GLU A 102 -3.11 -6.35 -2.50
CA GLU A 102 -3.33 -5.02 -1.93
C GLU A 102 -4.81 -4.75 -1.67
N VAL A 103 -5.70 -5.08 -2.61
CA VAL A 103 -7.14 -4.84 -2.47
C VAL A 103 -7.74 -5.67 -1.33
N ILE A 104 -7.41 -6.96 -1.27
CA ILE A 104 -7.88 -7.85 -0.20
C ILE A 104 -7.21 -7.48 1.13
N GLY A 105 -5.91 -7.24 1.11
CA GLY A 105 -5.11 -6.97 2.30
C GLY A 105 -5.47 -5.66 2.96
N THR A 106 -5.64 -4.57 2.21
CA THR A 106 -6.06 -3.28 2.75
C THR A 106 -7.57 -3.22 2.95
N GLY A 107 -8.34 -3.59 1.91
CA GLY A 107 -9.78 -3.36 1.85
C GLY A 107 -10.61 -4.27 2.75
N LEU A 108 -10.18 -5.51 2.96
CA LEU A 108 -10.86 -6.47 3.85
C LEU A 108 -10.09 -6.64 5.15
N LEU A 109 -8.92 -7.28 5.11
CA LEU A 109 -8.18 -7.66 6.31
C LEU A 109 -7.72 -6.43 7.10
N GLY A 110 -7.24 -5.43 6.38
CA GLY A 110 -6.77 -4.16 6.91
C GLY A 110 -7.87 -3.35 7.56
N ALA A 111 -9.01 -3.23 6.88
CA ALA A 111 -10.18 -2.56 7.44
C ALA A 111 -10.72 -3.27 8.68
N MET A 112 -10.75 -4.61 8.69
CA MET A 112 -11.10 -5.40 9.88
C MET A 112 -10.09 -5.22 11.02
N ALA A 113 -8.79 -5.19 10.73
CA ALA A 113 -7.75 -4.95 11.72
C ALA A 113 -7.78 -3.53 12.29
N THR A 114 -8.31 -2.57 11.52
CA THR A 114 -8.55 -1.19 11.96
C THR A 114 -9.79 -1.08 12.88
N TYR A 115 -10.73 -2.03 12.84
CA TYR A 115 -11.99 -1.98 13.59
C TYR A 115 -11.83 -1.75 15.11
N PRO A 116 -10.95 -2.48 15.85
CA PRO A 116 -10.76 -2.26 17.28
C PRO A 116 -10.28 -0.83 17.59
N ILE A 117 -9.40 -0.29 16.74
CA ILE A 117 -8.88 1.07 16.87
C ILE A 117 -10.00 2.06 16.56
N ALA A 118 -10.78 1.83 15.51
CA ALA A 118 -11.89 2.70 15.12
C ALA A 118 -12.97 2.81 16.20
N ILE A 119 -13.34 1.71 16.88
CA ILE A 119 -14.32 1.76 17.97
C ILE A 119 -13.82 2.66 19.11
N LEU A 120 -12.54 2.54 19.50
CA LEU A 120 -11.98 3.30 20.63
C LEU A 120 -11.98 4.82 20.40
N PHE A 121 -11.90 5.27 19.14
CA PHE A 121 -11.77 6.68 18.80
C PHE A 121 -13.02 7.31 18.17
N LEU A 122 -13.85 6.53 17.45
CA LEU A 122 -14.94 7.05 16.60
C LEU A 122 -16.31 6.41 16.86
N GLY A 123 -16.41 5.40 17.71
CA GLY A 123 -17.66 4.65 17.94
C GLY A 123 -17.96 3.59 16.87
N GLN A 124 -18.93 2.72 17.17
CA GLN A 124 -19.12 1.44 16.48
C GLN A 124 -19.71 1.56 15.06
N GLU A 125 -20.58 2.55 14.82
CA GLU A 125 -21.28 2.71 13.53
C GLU A 125 -20.38 3.29 12.43
N ALA A 126 -19.49 4.24 12.77
CA ALA A 126 -18.54 4.83 11.82
C ALA A 126 -17.47 3.84 11.35
N ALA A 127 -17.17 2.83 12.19
CA ALA A 127 -16.04 1.93 12.01
C ALA A 127 -16.21 0.93 10.85
N LEU A 128 -17.38 0.32 10.68
CA LEU A 128 -17.60 -0.73 9.68
C LEU A 128 -18.18 -0.19 8.36
N PHE A 129 -19.20 0.65 8.44
CA PHE A 129 -19.93 1.13 7.25
C PHE A 129 -19.19 2.24 6.49
N GLY A 130 -18.28 2.98 7.15
CA GLY A 130 -17.47 4.02 6.52
C GLY A 130 -16.12 3.52 5.99
N PHE A 131 -15.34 2.82 6.81
CA PHE A 131 -13.94 2.50 6.47
C PHE A 131 -13.78 1.39 5.43
N VAL A 132 -14.57 0.32 5.50
CA VAL A 132 -14.42 -0.83 4.58
C VAL A 132 -14.64 -0.41 3.12
N PRO A 133 -15.74 0.28 2.76
CA PRO A 133 -15.95 0.72 1.38
C PRO A 133 -14.89 1.74 0.93
N ALA A 134 -14.51 2.68 1.81
CA ALA A 134 -13.51 3.69 1.50
C ALA A 134 -12.12 3.06 1.24
N PHE A 135 -11.71 2.09 2.06
CA PHE A 135 -10.43 1.40 1.92
C PHE A 135 -10.44 0.51 0.68
N MET A 136 -11.55 -0.17 0.38
CA MET A 136 -11.68 -0.96 -0.86
C MET A 136 -11.58 -0.08 -2.10
N MET A 137 -12.29 1.05 -2.18
CA MET A 137 -12.22 1.91 -3.36
C MET A 137 -10.84 2.57 -3.51
N SER A 138 -10.25 3.04 -2.41
CA SER A 138 -8.90 3.60 -2.39
C SER A 138 -7.84 2.59 -2.85
N SER A 139 -7.88 1.39 -2.28
CA SER A 139 -6.92 0.33 -2.59
C SER A 139 -7.11 -0.17 -4.02
N PHE A 140 -8.34 -0.31 -4.50
CA PHE A 140 -8.60 -0.69 -5.88
C PHE A 140 -8.02 0.32 -6.88
N ALA A 141 -8.29 1.62 -6.68
CA ALA A 141 -7.75 2.67 -7.54
C ALA A 141 -6.21 2.68 -7.55
N GLY A 142 -5.58 2.66 -6.37
CA GLY A 142 -4.12 2.63 -6.27
C GLY A 142 -3.50 1.34 -6.82
N ALA A 143 -4.12 0.19 -6.57
CA ALA A 143 -3.65 -1.09 -7.07
C ALA A 143 -3.73 -1.19 -8.60
N LEU A 144 -4.78 -0.65 -9.22
CA LEU A 144 -4.88 -0.54 -10.67
C LEU A 144 -3.77 0.33 -11.26
N LEU A 145 -3.50 1.49 -10.66
CA LEU A 145 -2.41 2.37 -11.08
C LEU A 145 -1.04 1.68 -10.95
N GLY A 146 -0.81 0.99 -9.82
CA GLY A 146 0.44 0.28 -9.55
C GLY A 146 0.65 -0.87 -10.53
N TYR A 147 -0.40 -1.64 -10.78
CA TYR A 147 -0.40 -2.71 -11.78
C TYR A 147 -0.11 -2.17 -13.19
N GLY A 148 -0.76 -1.07 -13.58
CA GLY A 148 -0.56 -0.42 -14.88
C GLY A 148 0.90 -0.02 -15.09
N LEU A 149 1.49 0.68 -14.12
CA LEU A 149 2.90 1.07 -14.17
C LEU A 149 3.82 -0.15 -14.28
N LEU A 150 3.64 -1.15 -13.41
CA LEU A 150 4.48 -2.35 -13.41
C LEU A 150 4.37 -3.14 -14.71
N LYS A 151 3.18 -3.20 -15.32
CA LYS A 151 2.97 -3.85 -16.62
C LYS A 151 3.75 -3.14 -17.74
N ILE A 152 3.77 -1.80 -17.72
CA ILE A 152 4.59 -1.00 -18.65
C ILE A 152 6.08 -1.25 -18.40
N MET A 153 6.51 -1.29 -17.14
CA MET A 153 7.91 -1.56 -16.78
C MET A 153 8.37 -2.97 -17.22
N VAL A 154 7.57 -4.02 -16.99
CA VAL A 154 7.90 -5.40 -17.42
C VAL A 154 8.06 -5.51 -18.94
N ARG A 155 7.25 -4.76 -19.71
CA ARG A 155 7.35 -4.74 -21.17
C ARG A 155 8.70 -4.20 -21.65
N ASN A 156 9.37 -3.42 -20.81
CA ASN A 156 10.70 -2.90 -21.09
C ASN A 156 11.78 -3.89 -20.60
N ARG A 157 12.57 -4.44 -21.54
CA ARG A 157 13.52 -5.55 -21.29
C ARG A 157 14.53 -5.25 -20.16
N ALA A 158 14.85 -3.99 -19.92
CA ALA A 158 15.77 -3.56 -18.85
C ALA A 158 15.25 -3.84 -17.44
N PHE A 159 13.93 -3.86 -17.22
CA PHE A 159 13.32 -4.00 -15.89
C PHE A 159 12.78 -5.41 -15.60
N GLY A 160 12.55 -6.22 -16.64
CA GLY A 160 12.05 -7.59 -16.48
C GLY A 160 12.90 -8.44 -15.54
N GLY A 161 14.24 -8.40 -15.66
CA GLY A 161 15.15 -9.18 -14.81
C GLY A 161 15.20 -8.72 -13.34
N MET A 162 14.93 -7.44 -13.06
CA MET A 162 14.96 -6.89 -11.70
C MET A 162 13.74 -7.30 -10.87
N LEU A 163 12.58 -7.48 -11.50
CA LEU A 163 11.32 -7.75 -10.79
C LEU A 163 11.25 -9.16 -10.20
N TYR A 164 11.87 -10.14 -10.86
CA TYR A 164 11.82 -11.55 -10.43
C TYR A 164 12.92 -11.96 -9.44
N GLN A 165 14.03 -11.21 -9.35
CA GLN A 165 15.12 -11.49 -8.41
C GLN A 165 14.82 -11.14 -6.95
N ASN A 166 13.87 -10.24 -6.70
CA ASN A 166 13.63 -9.70 -5.35
C ASN A 166 12.42 -10.30 -4.63
N ALA A 167 11.71 -11.21 -5.31
CA ALA A 167 10.47 -11.82 -4.87
C ALA A 167 10.68 -13.06 -3.97
N GLY A 168 11.85 -13.16 -3.32
CA GLY A 168 12.24 -14.20 -2.37
C GLY A 168 12.60 -13.60 -1.02
#